data_AF-A0A520FLA8-F1
#
_entry.id   AF-A0A520FLA8-F1
#
_cell.length_a   1.000
_cell.length_b   1.000
_cell.length_c   1.000
_cell.angle_alpha   90.00
_cell.angle_beta   90.00
_cell.angle_gamma   90.00
#
_symmetry.space_group_name_H-M   'P 1'
#
loop_
_entity.id
_entity.type
_entity.pdbx_description
1 polymer ?
#
loop_
_entity_poly.entity_id
_entity_poly.type
_entity_poly.pdbx_seq_one_letter_code
_entity_poly.pdbx_strand_id
1 'polypeptide(L)' 'MGIERVSLELPAGSAPDEAEKKAAAQLRSRGGSWSDLSLQTVLTTDEPGVSRYTFTYWVDDHTRH' A
#
# COMPACT_ATOMS: atom_id res chain seq x y z
N MET A 1 6.85 -14.72 8.83
CA MET A 1 5.98 -13.94 7.93
C MET A 1 5.10 -13.03 8.77
N GLY A 2 5.24 -11.72 8.64
CA GLY A 2 4.36 -10.73 9.29
C GLY A 2 3.43 -10.07 8.27
N ILE A 3 2.27 -9.56 8.70
CA ILE A 3 1.43 -8.68 7.86
C ILE A 3 1.77 -7.24 8.19
N GLU A 4 2.11 -6.47 7.17
CA GLU A 4 2.26 -5.02 7.27
C GLU A 4 1.23 -4.28 6.39
N ARG A 5 1.20 -2.96 6.56
CA ARG A 5 0.27 -2.07 5.85
C ARG A 5 1.01 -0.88 5.26
N VAL A 6 0.56 -0.46 4.08
CA VAL A 6 1.00 0.78 3.44
C VAL A 6 -0.21 1.56 2.98
N SER A 7 -0.21 2.87 3.25
CA SER A 7 -1.27 3.78 2.83
C SER A 7 -0.73 4.81 1.85
N LEU A 8 -1.52 5.09 0.82
CA LEU A 8 -1.27 6.10 -0.20
C LEU A 8 -2.44 7.06 -0.29
N GLU A 9 -2.14 8.35 -0.40
CA GLU A 9 -3.12 9.38 -0.70
C GLU A 9 -3.03 9.70 -2.19
N LEU A 10 -4.13 9.47 -2.90
CA LEU A 10 -4.22 9.57 -4.35
C LEU A 10 -5.49 10.31 -4.73
N PRO A 11 -5.56 10.88 -5.95
CA PRO A 11 -6.78 11.46 -6.46
C PRO A 11 -7.96 10.49 -6.32
N ALA A 12 -9.10 11.00 -5.83
CA ALA A 12 -10.32 10.25 -5.69
C ALA A 12 -10.73 9.68 -7.06
N GLY A 13 -11.15 8.41 -7.07
CA GLY A 13 -11.47 7.70 -8.30
C GLY A 13 -10.25 7.16 -9.07
N SER A 14 -9.04 7.24 -8.50
CA SER A 14 -7.89 6.49 -9.04
C SER A 14 -8.23 5.01 -9.14
N ALA A 15 -7.88 4.40 -10.28
CA ALA A 15 -8.09 2.98 -10.51
C ALA A 15 -7.31 2.15 -9.46
N PRO A 16 -7.89 1.06 -8.94
CA PRO A 16 -7.21 0.17 -7.99
C PRO A 16 -5.83 -0.28 -8.49
N ASP A 17 -5.72 -0.63 -9.77
CA ASP A 17 -4.46 -1.06 -10.40
C ASP A 17 -3.37 0.01 -10.35
N GLU A 18 -3.74 1.29 -10.55
CA GLU A 18 -2.80 2.41 -10.48
C GLU A 18 -2.35 2.66 -9.04
N ALA A 19 -3.26 2.53 -8.08
CA ALA A 19 -2.94 2.63 -6.67
C ALA A 19 -2.01 1.49 -6.21
N GLU A 20 -2.26 0.26 -6.69
CA GLU A 20 -1.43 -0.90 -6.39
C GLU A 20 -0.02 -0.77 -6.97
N LYS A 21 0.12 -0.32 -8.22
CA LYS A 21 1.43 -0.06 -8.83
C LYS A 21 2.24 0.94 -8.02
N LYS A 22 1.62 2.01 -7.53
CA LYS A 22 2.27 3.02 -6.68
C LYS A 22 2.65 2.44 -5.32
N ALA A 23 1.80 1.60 -4.72
CA ALA A 23 2.10 0.95 -3.45
C ALA A 23 3.28 -0.01 -3.61
N ALA A 24 3.28 -0.84 -4.66
CA ALA A 24 4.38 -1.73 -4.99
C ALA A 24 5.69 -0.96 -5.27
N ALA A 25 5.63 0.18 -5.95
CA ALA A 25 6.81 1.02 -6.18
C ALA A 25 7.39 1.58 -4.86
N GLN A 26 6.52 2.03 -3.94
CA GLN A 26 6.96 2.51 -2.63
C GLN A 26 7.55 1.38 -1.77
N LEU A 27 6.99 0.17 -1.82
CA LEU A 27 7.55 -0.97 -1.10
C LEU A 27 8.91 -1.39 -1.68
N ARG A 28 9.06 -1.39 -3.01
CA ARG A 28 10.36 -1.64 -3.65
C ARG A 28 11.43 -0.62 -3.25
N SER A 29 11.07 0.66 -3.09
CA SER A 29 12.04 1.69 -2.69
C SER A 29 12.45 1.61 -1.22
N ARG A 30 11.60 1.08 -0.34
CA ARG A 30 11.93 0.79 1.06
C ARG A 30 12.92 -0.38 1.20
N GLY A 31 12.98 -1.26 0.20
CA GLY A 31 13.74 -2.50 0.26
C GLY A 31 13.04 -3.56 1.12
N GLY A 32 13.65 -4.75 1.20
CA GLY A 32 13.07 -5.91 1.87
C GLY A 32 12.24 -6.81 0.94
N SER A 33 12.01 -8.04 1.40
CA SER A 33 11.16 -9.02 0.71
C SER A 33 9.72 -8.88 1.18
N TRP A 34 8.81 -8.68 0.24
CA TRP A 34 7.38 -8.59 0.50
C TRP A 34 6.57 -9.33 -0.58
N SER A 35 5.39 -9.81 -0.23
CA SER A 35 4.49 -10.53 -1.13
C SER A 35 3.00 -10.25 -0.85
N ASP A 36 2.13 -10.71 -1.75
CA ASP A 36 0.66 -10.63 -1.65
C ASP A 36 0.13 -9.25 -1.28
N LEU A 37 0.61 -8.23 -1.98
CA LEU A 37 0.07 -6.88 -1.86
C LEU A 37 -1.41 -6.90 -2.30
N SER A 38 -2.29 -6.45 -1.40
CA SER A 38 -3.73 -6.44 -1.65
C SER A 38 -4.37 -5.18 -1.09
N LEU A 39 -5.26 -4.57 -1.86
CA LEU A 39 -6.02 -3.40 -1.43
C LEU A 39 -7.03 -3.81 -0.35
N GLN A 40 -6.90 -3.22 0.84
CA GLN A 40 -7.79 -3.50 1.97
C GLN A 40 -8.94 -2.50 2.05
N THR A 41 -8.66 -1.20 1.91
CA THR A 41 -9.71 -0.17 2.01
C THR A 41 -9.36 1.09 1.22
N VAL A 42 -10.40 1.82 0.82
CA VAL A 42 -10.32 3.15 0.22
C VAL A 42 -11.22 4.07 1.03
N LEU A 43 -10.63 5.09 1.65
CA LEU A 43 -11.34 6.06 2.48
C LEU A 43 -11.23 7.44 1.85
N THR A 44 -12.32 8.19 1.79
CA THR A 44 -12.27 9.62 1.47
C THR A 44 -11.52 10.36 2.58
N THR A 45 -10.63 11.28 2.20
CA THR A 45 -9.93 12.14 3.16
C THR A 45 -10.66 13.47 3.35
N ASP A 46 -10.22 14.29 4.30
CA ASP A 46 -10.70 15.66 4.47
C ASP A 46 -10.29 16.58 3.30
N GLU A 47 -9.32 16.17 2.48
CA GLU A 47 -8.91 16.89 1.28
C GLU A 47 -9.85 16.55 0.10
N PRO A 48 -10.52 17.55 -0.50
CA PRO A 48 -11.45 17.32 -1.58
C PRO A 48 -10.74 16.75 -2.80
N GLY A 49 -11.28 15.64 -3.31
CA GLY A 49 -10.69 14.96 -4.46
C GLY A 49 -9.49 14.07 -4.10
N VAL A 50 -9.25 13.76 -2.83
CA VAL A 50 -8.24 12.79 -2.40
C VAL A 50 -8.85 11.66 -1.57
N SER A 51 -8.44 10.44 -1.91
CA SER A 51 -8.76 9.22 -1.19
C SER A 51 -7.50 8.54 -0.68
N ARG A 52 -7.59 7.98 0.52
CA ARG A 52 -6.56 7.15 1.14
C ARG A 52 -6.80 5.68 0.81
N TYR A 53 -5.90 5.11 0.03
CA TYR A 53 -5.86 3.70 -0.32
C TYR A 53 -4.93 2.98 0.65
N THR A 54 -5.43 1.98 1.36
CA THR A 54 -4.61 1.18 2.29
C THR A 54 -4.50 -0.23 1.77
N PHE A 55 -3.26 -0.70 1.68
CA PHE A 55 -2.90 -2.04 1.23
C PHE A 55 -2.30 -2.82 2.39
N THR A 56 -2.51 -4.13 2.38
CA THR A 56 -1.80 -5.11 3.22
C THR A 56 -0.84 -5.92 2.37
N TYR A 57 0.29 -6.31 2.95
CA TYR A 57 1.27 -7.19 2.31
C TYR A 57 1.94 -8.08 3.37
N TRP A 58 2.48 -9.22 2.95
CA TRP A 58 3.34 -10.05 3.79
C TRP A 58 4.78 -9.57 3.72
N VAL A 59 5.47 -9.65 4.85
CA VAL A 59 6.92 -9.47 4.94
C VAL A 59 7.58 -10.75 5.46
N ASP A 60 8.72 -11.09 4.88
CA ASP A 60 9.56 -12.17 5.38
C ASP A 60 10.20 -11.76 6.73
N ASP A 61 9.99 -12.57 7.76
CA ASP A 61 10.48 -12.33 9.14
C ASP A 61 11.98 -12.67 9.30
N HIS A 62 12.76 -12.64 8.21
CA HIS A 62 14.21 -12.90 8.26
C HIS A 62 15.02 -11.68 8.72
N THR A 63 14.37 -10.60 9.14
CA THR A 63 15.00 -9.35 9.60
C THR A 63 14.53 -8.92 10.99
N ARG A 64 14.32 -9.88 11.91
CA ARG A 64 14.39 -9.57 13.35
C ARG A 64 15.78 -9.96 13.85
N HIS A 65 16.62 -8.94 13.90
CA HIS A 65 17.98 -8.96 14.44
C HIS A 65 17.97 -9.05 15.97
#